data_AF-A0A453IEJ5-F1
#
_entry.id   AF-A0A453IEJ5-F1
#
_cell.length_a   1.000
_cell.length_b   1.000
_cell.length_c   1.000
_cell.angle_alpha   90.00
_cell.angle_beta   90.00
_cell.angle_gamma   90.00
#
_symmetry.space_group_name_H-M   'P 1'
#
loop_
_entity.id
_entity.type
_entity.pdbx_description
1 polymer ?
#
loop_
_entity_poly.entity_id
_entity_poly.type
_entity_poly.pdbx_seq_one_letter_code
_entity_poly.pdbx_strand_id
1 'polypeptide(L)'
;MHEIVVEEAGGARSSGSDDADRWMGVMERSFARMDAEAVSSRSRASGAPTCRCELQLPKCDHVGSTAVVAVVGPRHLVVANCGDSRAVIGRGGAAIPLSSDHKPDRPDELERIQAAGGRVIFWDGARVFGVLAMSRAIGDSYLKPFVIPDPEVRVLERKDGDDEFLILASDGLWDVVSNEVACHVVRSCVRRGGRSMRRGGHPADQAGDSAAELGQRQRRRRQPQEAPPEIL
;
A
#
# COMPACT_ATOMS: atom_id res chain seq x y z
N MET A 1 -7.49 -3.55 13.05
CA MET A 1 -6.30 -4.23 12.50
C MET A 1 -5.21 -4.52 13.54
N HIS A 2 -4.56 -3.53 14.17
CA HIS A 2 -3.46 -3.82 15.12
C HIS A 2 -3.89 -4.71 16.31
N GLU A 3 -5.06 -4.45 16.91
CA GLU A 3 -5.65 -5.30 17.97
C GLU A 3 -5.90 -6.73 17.47
N ILE A 4 -6.54 -6.88 16.31
CA ILE A 4 -6.77 -8.19 15.67
C ILE A 4 -5.47 -8.96 15.50
N VAL A 5 -4.42 -8.32 14.97
CA VAL A 5 -3.11 -8.97 14.76
C VAL A 5 -2.50 -9.41 16.10
N VAL A 6 -2.62 -8.59 17.15
CA VAL A 6 -2.15 -8.95 18.50
C VAL A 6 -2.90 -10.16 19.05
N GLU A 7 -4.23 -10.19 18.92
CA GLU A 7 -5.07 -11.30 19.36
C GLU A 7 -4.76 -12.60 18.60
N GLU A 8 -4.68 -12.54 17.26
CA GLU A 8 -4.36 -13.67 16.39
C GLU A 8 -2.94 -14.21 16.66
N ALA A 9 -1.98 -13.32 16.92
CA ALA A 9 -0.61 -13.71 17.27
C ALA A 9 -0.54 -14.35 18.67
N GLY A 10 -1.36 -13.90 19.62
CA GLY A 10 -1.47 -14.47 20.97
C GLY A 10 -2.17 -15.83 21.02
N GLY A 11 -3.13 -16.06 20.12
CA GLY A 11 -3.83 -17.33 19.98
C GLY A 11 -3.04 -18.42 19.24
N ALA A 12 -2.09 -18.04 18.38
CA ALA A 12 -1.24 -18.95 17.63
C ALA A 12 -0.20 -19.65 18.53
N ARG A 13 -0.53 -20.83 19.06
CA ARG A 13 0.39 -21.69 19.83
C ARG A 13 1.62 -22.05 18.98
N SER A 14 2.81 -22.02 19.59
CA SER A 14 4.08 -22.39 18.95
C SER A 14 4.16 -23.91 18.75
N SER A 15 3.47 -24.44 17.75
CA SER A 15 3.52 -25.86 17.40
C SER A 15 4.68 -26.14 16.45
N GLY A 16 5.93 -25.88 16.86
CA GLY A 16 7.13 -26.24 16.09
C GLY A 16 7.18 -25.82 14.61
N SER A 17 6.29 -24.92 14.15
CA SER A 17 6.22 -24.49 12.77
C SER A 17 7.30 -23.45 12.51
N ASP A 18 7.75 -23.36 11.26
CA ASP A 18 8.57 -22.25 10.82
C ASP A 18 7.92 -20.92 11.25
N ASP A 19 8.71 -19.99 11.77
CA ASP A 19 8.25 -18.67 12.19
C ASP A 19 7.57 -17.96 11.01
N ALA A 20 8.01 -18.25 9.78
CA ALA A 20 7.39 -17.74 8.56
C ALA A 20 5.93 -18.23 8.39
N ASP A 21 5.69 -19.55 8.46
CA ASP A 21 4.36 -20.16 8.33
C ASP A 21 3.40 -19.66 9.42
N ARG A 22 3.91 -19.51 10.65
CA ARG A 22 3.13 -18.95 11.76
C ARG A 22 2.64 -17.54 11.43
N TRP A 23 3.53 -16.68 10.96
CA TRP A 23 3.19 -15.29 10.64
C TRP A 23 2.29 -15.17 9.41
N MET A 24 2.46 -16.02 8.40
CA MET A 24 1.54 -16.13 7.28
C MET A 24 0.11 -16.40 7.76
N GLY A 25 -0.08 -17.45 8.56
CA GLY A 25 -1.41 -17.80 9.06
C GLY A 25 -2.00 -16.73 9.99
N VAL A 26 -1.19 -16.08 10.83
CA VAL A 26 -1.65 -14.95 11.69
C VAL A 26 -2.18 -13.81 10.82
N MET A 27 -1.45 -13.43 9.77
CA MET A 27 -1.83 -12.32 8.90
C MET A 27 -3.07 -12.67 8.07
N GLU A 28 -3.13 -13.86 7.47
CA GLU A 28 -4.31 -14.31 6.71
C GLU A 28 -5.59 -14.27 7.57
N ARG A 29 -5.55 -14.83 8.78
CA ARG A 29 -6.69 -14.77 9.71
C ARG A 29 -7.04 -13.34 10.12
N SER A 30 -6.02 -12.51 10.34
CA SER A 30 -6.22 -11.11 10.74
C SER A 30 -6.94 -10.30 9.65
N PHE A 31 -6.51 -10.44 8.38
CA PHE A 31 -7.14 -9.75 7.26
C PHE A 31 -8.55 -10.30 6.98
N ALA A 32 -8.74 -11.62 7.03
CA ALA A 32 -10.05 -12.25 6.88
C ALA A 32 -11.03 -11.79 7.96
N ARG A 33 -10.60 -11.73 9.23
CA ARG A 33 -11.42 -11.23 10.34
C ARG A 33 -11.74 -9.74 10.18
N MET A 34 -10.76 -8.92 9.79
CA MET A 34 -10.97 -7.49 9.55
C MET A 34 -11.97 -7.25 8.42
N ASP A 35 -11.91 -8.03 7.33
CA ASP A 35 -12.88 -7.99 6.24
C ASP A 35 -14.27 -8.42 6.70
N ALA A 36 -14.36 -9.52 7.45
CA ALA A 36 -15.61 -9.98 8.03
C ALA A 36 -16.24 -8.93 8.95
N GLU A 37 -15.45 -8.25 9.79
CA GLU A 37 -15.92 -7.14 10.63
C GLU A 37 -16.36 -5.93 9.78
N ALA A 38 -15.58 -5.53 8.78
CA ALA A 38 -15.91 -4.41 7.88
C ALA A 38 -17.21 -4.63 7.10
N VAL A 39 -17.48 -5.88 6.68
CA VAL A 39 -18.71 -6.27 5.99
C VAL A 39 -19.87 -6.49 6.98
N SER A 40 -19.62 -7.10 8.15
CA SER A 40 -20.63 -7.47 9.16
C SER A 40 -21.13 -6.30 10.00
N SER A 41 -20.28 -5.32 10.31
CA SER A 41 -20.67 -4.09 11.02
C SER A 41 -21.77 -3.31 10.29
N ARG A 42 -22.01 -3.61 9.00
CA ARG A 42 -23.10 -3.05 8.19
C ARG A 42 -24.42 -3.81 8.30
N SER A 43 -24.43 -5.03 8.86
CA SER A 43 -25.60 -5.91 8.96
C SER A 43 -26.32 -5.85 10.31
N ARG A 44 -25.62 -5.44 11.39
CA ARG A 44 -26.14 -5.50 12.78
C ARG A 44 -26.77 -4.21 13.28
N ALA A 45 -26.83 -3.18 12.45
CA ALA A 45 -27.25 -1.87 12.90
C ALA A 45 -28.73 -1.63 12.66
N SER A 46 -29.57 -2.23 13.51
CA SER A 46 -30.91 -1.74 13.80
C SER A 46 -30.77 -0.36 14.49
N GLY A 47 -30.50 0.68 13.70
CA GLY A 47 -30.26 2.06 14.16
C GLY A 47 -28.88 2.66 13.85
N ALA A 48 -28.17 2.22 12.79
CA ALA A 48 -26.84 2.75 12.42
C ALA A 48 -26.82 4.25 12.10
N PRO A 49 -25.70 4.95 12.39
CA PRO A 49 -25.45 6.25 11.79
C PRO A 49 -25.38 6.07 10.27
N THR A 50 -26.17 6.87 9.55
CA THR A 50 -26.12 6.97 8.10
C THR A 50 -24.71 7.40 7.67
N CYS A 51 -24.25 6.89 6.52
CA CYS A 51 -23.07 7.44 5.85
C CYS A 51 -23.20 8.97 5.80
N ARG A 52 -22.14 9.72 6.20
CA ARG A 52 -22.11 11.20 6.06
C ARG A 52 -22.09 11.68 4.62
N CYS A 53 -22.06 10.77 3.65
CA CYS A 53 -22.24 11.09 2.25
C CYS A 53 -23.67 11.60 1.97
N GLU A 54 -23.82 12.45 0.97
CA GLU A 54 -25.09 13.09 0.59
C GLU A 54 -26.25 12.10 0.38
N LEU A 55 -25.93 10.85 0.07
CA LEU A 55 -26.89 9.81 -0.23
C LEU A 55 -27.50 9.15 1.03
N GLN A 56 -26.87 9.25 2.21
CA GLN A 56 -27.34 8.68 3.49
C GLN A 56 -27.93 7.24 3.38
N LEU A 57 -27.42 6.45 2.43
CA LEU A 57 -27.98 5.14 2.12
C LEU A 57 -27.60 4.15 3.23
N PRO A 58 -28.53 3.29 3.69
CA PRO A 58 -28.31 2.38 4.80
C PRO A 58 -27.30 1.24 4.51
N LYS A 59 -26.78 1.13 3.28
CA LYS A 59 -25.82 0.10 2.86
C LYS A 59 -24.88 0.63 1.78
N CYS A 60 -23.69 1.07 2.16
CA CYS A 60 -22.63 1.40 1.20
C CYS A 60 -21.69 0.20 1.08
N ASP A 61 -22.06 -0.78 0.27
CA ASP A 61 -21.23 -1.96 -0.02
C ASP A 61 -19.99 -1.60 -0.88
N HIS A 62 -19.92 -0.35 -1.34
CA HIS A 62 -18.85 0.21 -2.18
C HIS A 62 -17.68 0.82 -1.42
N VAL A 63 -17.63 0.67 -0.10
CA VAL A 63 -16.53 1.21 0.70
C VAL A 63 -15.62 0.07 1.11
N GLY A 64 -14.37 0.16 0.66
CA GLY A 64 -13.25 -0.64 1.11
C GLY A 64 -11.99 0.19 1.34
N SER A 65 -10.92 -0.51 1.71
CA SER A 65 -9.62 0.08 2.00
C SER A 65 -8.51 -0.87 1.59
N THR A 66 -7.41 -0.30 1.11
CA THR A 66 -6.11 -0.96 1.07
C THR A 66 -5.60 -1.17 2.50
N ALA A 67 -4.71 -2.14 2.70
CA ALA A 67 -3.98 -2.28 3.96
C ALA A 67 -2.57 -2.82 3.73
N VAL A 68 -1.56 -2.04 4.10
CA VAL A 68 -0.18 -2.51 4.25
C VAL A 68 0.17 -2.46 5.74
N VAL A 69 0.55 -3.59 6.31
CA VAL A 69 0.79 -3.77 7.74
C VAL A 69 2.21 -4.29 7.94
N ALA A 70 2.94 -3.72 8.90
CA ALA A 70 4.23 -4.22 9.31
C ALA A 70 4.24 -4.57 10.81
N VAL A 71 4.73 -5.75 11.16
CA VAL A 71 5.04 -6.14 12.53
C VAL A 71 6.56 -6.19 12.68
N VAL A 72 7.08 -5.31 13.55
CA VAL A 72 8.50 -5.18 13.80
C VAL A 72 8.83 -5.89 15.12
N GLY A 73 9.36 -7.10 15.02
CA GLY A 73 9.87 -7.85 16.16
C GLY A 73 11.35 -7.61 16.41
N PRO A 74 11.93 -8.19 17.48
CA PRO A 74 13.36 -8.11 17.76
C PRO A 74 14.21 -8.72 16.64
N ARG A 75 13.79 -9.88 16.11
CA ARG A 75 14.52 -10.64 15.08
C ARG A 75 13.90 -10.59 13.69
N HIS A 76 12.59 -10.43 13.62
CA HIS A 76 11.84 -10.54 12.36
C HIS A 76 11.10 -9.26 12.04
N LEU A 77 11.04 -8.93 10.75
CA LEU A 77 10.12 -7.96 10.18
C LEU A 77 9.11 -8.74 9.32
N VAL A 78 7.83 -8.55 9.62
CA VAL A 78 6.73 -9.16 8.87
C VAL A 78 5.97 -8.06 8.17
N VAL A 79 5.77 -8.18 6.87
CA VAL A 79 4.97 -7.26 6.06
C VAL A 79 3.83 -8.03 5.42
N ALA A 80 2.61 -7.54 5.58
CA ALA A 80 1.42 -8.08 4.91
C ALA A 80 0.77 -6.95 4.10
N ASN A 81 0.58 -7.17 2.79
CA ASN A 81 -0.05 -6.21 1.90
C ASN A 81 -1.35 -6.75 1.32
N CYS A 82 -2.41 -5.95 1.34
CA CYS A 82 -3.65 -6.15 0.62
C CYS A 82 -4.02 -4.83 -0.06
N GLY A 83 -3.48 -4.62 -1.26
CA GLY A 83 -3.83 -3.50 -2.13
C GLY A 83 -2.64 -2.95 -2.87
N ASP A 84 -2.72 -1.69 -3.27
CA ASP A 84 -1.67 -0.95 -4.00
C ASP A 84 -0.96 0.10 -3.15
N SER A 85 -1.17 0.07 -1.83
CA SER A 85 -0.16 0.59 -0.89
C SER A 85 1.10 -0.27 -0.96
N ARG A 86 2.25 0.30 -0.59
CA ARG A 86 3.54 -0.40 -0.68
C ARG A 86 4.43 -0.21 0.54
N ALA A 87 5.14 -1.28 0.88
CA ALA A 87 6.22 -1.32 1.86
C ALA A 87 7.59 -1.44 1.18
N VAL A 88 8.53 -0.58 1.55
CA VAL A 88 9.91 -0.58 1.05
C VAL A 88 10.87 -0.42 2.22
N ILE A 89 11.86 -1.32 2.33
CA ILE A 89 12.93 -1.19 3.32
C ILE A 89 14.19 -0.57 2.69
N GLY A 90 14.79 0.37 3.40
CA GLY A 90 16.15 0.83 3.12
C GLY A 90 17.14 -0.10 3.79
N ARG A 91 17.92 -0.86 3.01
CA ARG A 91 18.91 -1.83 3.52
C ARG A 91 20.23 -1.70 2.78
N GLY A 92 21.32 -1.47 3.52
CA GLY A 92 22.67 -1.41 2.95
C GLY A 92 22.80 -0.40 1.80
N GLY A 93 22.09 0.74 1.86
CA GLY A 93 22.05 1.75 0.80
C GLY A 93 21.10 1.45 -0.37
N ALA A 94 20.48 0.27 -0.42
CA ALA A 94 19.51 -0.12 -1.45
C ALA A 94 18.05 0.08 -1.00
N ALA A 95 17.16 0.31 -1.96
CA ALA A 95 15.71 0.29 -1.74
C ALA A 95 15.20 -1.12 -2.09
N ILE A 96 14.67 -1.84 -1.11
CA ILE A 96 14.19 -3.21 -1.30
C ILE A 96 12.67 -3.23 -1.08
N PRO A 97 11.86 -3.44 -2.13
CA PRO A 97 10.42 -3.58 -1.95
C PRO A 97 10.12 -4.85 -1.13
N LEU A 98 9.27 -4.70 -0.12
CA LEU A 98 8.81 -5.78 0.75
C LEU A 98 7.41 -6.27 0.41
N SER A 99 6.65 -5.49 -0.35
CA SER A 99 5.37 -5.86 -0.94
C SER A 99 5.35 -5.60 -2.44
N SER A 100 4.43 -6.26 -3.14
CA SER A 100 4.07 -6.00 -4.53
C SER A 100 2.66 -5.43 -4.58
N ASP A 101 2.42 -4.45 -5.43
CA ASP A 101 1.11 -3.82 -5.56
C ASP A 101 0.12 -4.78 -6.20
N HIS A 102 -1.07 -4.88 -5.64
CA HIS A 102 -2.17 -5.67 -6.18
C HIS A 102 -2.91 -4.89 -7.26
N LYS A 103 -2.28 -4.74 -8.43
CA LYS A 103 -2.88 -4.11 -9.61
C LYS A 103 -3.64 -5.13 -10.45
N PRO A 104 -4.83 -4.80 -11.01
CA PRO A 104 -5.64 -5.76 -11.76
C PRO A 104 -4.98 -6.33 -13.02
N ASP A 105 -4.00 -5.62 -13.59
CA ASP A 105 -3.21 -6.05 -14.74
C ASP A 105 -1.92 -6.79 -14.37
N ARG A 106 -1.63 -6.99 -13.07
CA ARG A 106 -0.53 -7.86 -12.63
C ARG A 106 -0.85 -9.29 -13.11
N PRO A 107 0.07 -10.02 -13.79
CA PRO A 107 -0.30 -11.24 -14.53
C PRO A 107 -1.06 -12.30 -13.72
N ASP A 108 -0.61 -12.56 -12.49
CA ASP A 108 -1.23 -13.51 -11.58
C ASP A 108 -2.59 -13.04 -11.04
N GLU A 109 -2.75 -11.75 -10.75
CA GLU A 109 -4.02 -11.16 -10.33
C GLU A 109 -5.03 -11.11 -11.47
N LEU A 110 -4.58 -10.79 -12.68
CA LEU A 110 -5.39 -10.80 -13.90
C LEU A 110 -5.94 -12.21 -14.15
N GLU A 111 -5.07 -13.22 -14.09
CA GLU A 111 -5.45 -14.62 -14.23
C GLU A 111 -6.46 -15.03 -13.14
N ARG A 112 -6.20 -14.69 -11.87
CA ARG A 112 -7.09 -14.97 -10.75
C ARG A 112 -8.48 -14.35 -10.95
N ILE A 113 -8.54 -13.07 -11.36
CA ILE A 113 -9.80 -12.37 -11.60
C ILE A 113 -10.56 -13.04 -12.75
N GLN A 114 -9.89 -13.36 -13.86
CA GLN A 114 -10.53 -14.00 -15.02
C GLN A 114 -11.00 -15.42 -14.73
N ALA A 115 -10.21 -16.20 -13.98
CA ALA A 115 -10.57 -17.56 -13.56
C ALA A 115 -11.82 -17.57 -12.66
N ALA A 116 -12.04 -16.50 -11.87
CA ALA A 116 -13.26 -16.31 -11.10
C ALA A 116 -14.47 -15.83 -11.94
N GLY A 117 -14.32 -15.63 -13.26
CA GLY A 117 -15.35 -15.09 -14.16
C GLY A 117 -15.39 -13.56 -14.21
N GLY A 118 -14.38 -12.90 -13.62
CA GLY A 118 -14.25 -11.44 -13.59
C GLY A 118 -13.69 -10.86 -14.89
N ARG A 119 -13.69 -9.53 -14.97
CA ARG A 119 -13.07 -8.80 -16.09
C ARG A 119 -12.18 -7.67 -15.58
N VAL A 120 -11.07 -7.45 -16.27
CA VAL A 120 -10.24 -6.26 -16.11
C VAL A 120 -10.43 -5.38 -17.32
N ILE A 121 -10.82 -4.13 -17.09
CA ILE A 121 -11.13 -3.15 -18.13
C ILE A 121 -10.17 -1.97 -17.95
N PHE A 122 -9.55 -1.54 -19.05
CA PHE A 122 -8.70 -0.36 -19.07
C PHE A 122 -9.54 0.90 -19.20
N TRP A 123 -9.69 1.63 -18.10
CA TRP A 123 -10.42 2.89 -18.01
C TRP A 123 -9.67 3.82 -17.06
N ASP A 124 -8.77 4.64 -17.59
CA ASP A 124 -7.81 5.42 -16.79
C ASP A 124 -7.03 4.52 -15.80
N GLY A 125 -6.33 3.54 -16.37
CA GLY A 125 -5.69 2.43 -15.66
C GLY A 125 -6.49 1.13 -15.72
N ALA A 126 -5.85 0.03 -15.32
CA ALA A 126 -6.50 -1.28 -15.23
C ALA A 126 -7.44 -1.32 -14.02
N ARG A 127 -8.70 -1.72 -14.24
CA ARG A 127 -9.71 -1.75 -13.17
C ARG A 127 -10.54 -3.03 -13.21
N VAL A 128 -10.85 -3.58 -12.05
CA VAL A 128 -11.80 -4.70 -11.91
C VAL A 128 -13.19 -4.19 -12.31
N PHE A 129 -13.76 -4.79 -13.36
CA PHE A 129 -14.99 -4.36 -14.05
C PHE A 129 -15.02 -2.87 -14.44
N GLY A 130 -13.86 -2.23 -14.63
CA GLY A 130 -13.81 -0.79 -14.94
C GLY A 130 -14.03 0.12 -13.72
N VAL A 131 -14.15 -0.44 -12.51
CA VAL A 131 -14.50 0.30 -11.29
C VAL A 131 -13.28 0.52 -10.39
N LEU A 132 -12.73 -0.56 -9.83
CA LEU A 132 -11.70 -0.49 -8.78
C LEU A 132 -10.29 -0.72 -9.37
N ALA A 133 -9.35 0.20 -9.10
CA ALA A 133 -7.99 0.20 -9.67
C ALA A 133 -6.99 -0.73 -8.96
N MET A 134 -7.50 -1.60 -8.08
CA MET A 134 -6.73 -2.56 -7.30
C MET A 134 -7.50 -3.88 -7.23
N SER A 135 -6.78 -5.00 -7.17
CA SER A 135 -7.35 -6.34 -7.26
C SER A 135 -7.64 -7.00 -5.91
N ARG A 136 -7.14 -6.42 -4.81
CA ARG A 136 -7.36 -6.90 -3.44
C ARG A 136 -7.63 -5.75 -2.49
N ALA A 137 -8.64 -5.87 -1.63
CA ALA A 137 -9.01 -4.84 -0.66
C ALA A 137 -9.81 -5.47 0.50
N ILE A 138 -9.80 -4.80 1.65
CA ILE A 138 -10.70 -5.08 2.77
C ILE A 138 -12.01 -4.30 2.51
N GLY A 139 -13.17 -4.97 2.61
CA GLY A 139 -14.45 -4.39 2.26
C GLY A 139 -14.81 -4.66 0.80
N ASP A 140 -15.27 -3.62 0.08
CA ASP A 140 -15.69 -3.70 -1.34
C ASP A 140 -16.55 -4.94 -1.65
N SER A 141 -17.52 -5.24 -0.78
CA SER A 141 -18.27 -6.51 -0.78
C SER A 141 -19.00 -6.76 -2.09
N TYR A 142 -19.41 -5.71 -2.79
CA TYR A 142 -20.06 -5.79 -4.11
C TYR A 142 -19.15 -6.34 -5.23
N LEU A 143 -17.82 -6.33 -5.05
CA LEU A 143 -16.84 -6.87 -5.99
C LEU A 143 -16.28 -8.23 -5.57
N LYS A 144 -16.77 -8.82 -4.48
CA LYS A 144 -16.43 -10.21 -4.14
C LYS A 144 -17.16 -11.15 -5.12
N PRO A 145 -16.51 -12.22 -5.61
CA PRO A 145 -15.22 -12.79 -5.18
C PRO A 145 -13.98 -12.28 -5.96
N PHE A 146 -14.12 -11.26 -6.81
CA PHE A 146 -13.05 -10.79 -7.71
C PHE A 146 -12.01 -9.95 -6.97
N VAL A 147 -12.47 -9.12 -6.03
CA VAL A 147 -11.63 -8.39 -5.07
C VAL A 147 -11.63 -9.16 -3.75
N ILE A 148 -10.46 -9.63 -3.34
CA ILE A 148 -10.29 -10.48 -2.14
C ILE A 148 -9.52 -9.75 -1.04
N PRO A 149 -9.74 -10.05 0.24
CA PRO A 149 -9.02 -9.43 1.36
C PRO A 149 -7.69 -10.14 1.67
N ASP A 150 -7.31 -11.15 0.87
CA ASP A 150 -6.19 -12.03 1.17
C ASP A 150 -4.85 -11.32 0.98
N PRO A 151 -4.03 -11.19 2.04
CA PRO A 151 -2.77 -10.46 1.96
C PRO A 151 -1.66 -11.31 1.33
N GLU A 152 -0.70 -10.67 0.68
CA GLU A 152 0.62 -11.25 0.45
C GLU A 152 1.52 -10.94 1.64
N VAL A 153 2.08 -11.99 2.26
CA VAL A 153 2.87 -11.89 3.49
C VAL A 153 4.33 -12.19 3.20
N ARG A 154 5.22 -11.32 3.67
CA ARG A 154 6.66 -11.50 3.61
C ARG A 154 7.24 -11.42 5.02
N VAL A 155 7.92 -12.49 5.42
CA VAL A 155 8.65 -12.58 6.69
C VAL A 155 10.13 -12.53 6.37
N LEU A 156 10.86 -11.62 7.01
CA LEU A 156 12.31 -11.50 6.83
C LEU A 156 13.02 -11.38 8.18
N GLU A 157 14.22 -11.94 8.25
CA GLU A 157 15.14 -11.63 9.33
C GLU A 157 15.64 -10.18 9.20
N ARG A 158 15.63 -9.50 10.34
CA ARG A 158 16.22 -8.17 10.48
C ARG A 158 17.73 -8.29 10.46
N LYS A 159 18.38 -7.39 9.73
CA LYS A 159 19.84 -7.31 9.64
C LYS A 159 20.30 -6.09 10.42
N ASP A 160 20.72 -6.32 11.65
CA ASP A 160 21.24 -5.25 12.51
C ASP A 160 22.42 -4.53 11.84
N GLY A 161 22.38 -3.20 11.85
CA GLY A 161 23.38 -2.35 11.20
C GLY A 161 23.16 -2.12 9.69
N ASP A 162 22.48 -3.04 8.99
CA ASP A 162 22.17 -2.91 7.56
C ASP A 162 20.76 -2.33 7.31
N ASP A 163 19.79 -2.68 8.16
CA ASP A 163 18.41 -2.18 8.08
C ASP A 163 18.34 -0.74 8.62
N GLU A 164 18.11 0.22 7.71
CA GLU A 164 18.17 1.64 8.03
C GLU A 164 16.80 2.21 8.42
N PHE A 165 15.75 1.87 7.67
CA PHE A 165 14.37 2.35 7.88
C PHE A 165 13.38 1.53 7.05
N LEU A 166 12.10 1.60 7.42
CA LEU A 166 10.97 1.06 6.67
C LEU A 166 10.06 2.21 6.24
N ILE A 167 9.67 2.23 4.97
CA ILE A 167 8.67 3.15 4.41
C ILE A 167 7.40 2.35 4.14
N LEU A 168 6.29 2.78 4.74
CA LEU A 168 4.95 2.35 4.39
C LEU A 168 4.21 3.58 3.87
N ALA A 169 3.65 3.49 2.67
CA ALA A 169 2.86 4.58 2.11
C ALA A 169 1.82 4.06 1.12
N SER A 170 0.79 4.87 0.89
CA SER A 170 -0.19 4.65 -0.17
C SER A 170 0.36 5.04 -1.54
N ASP A 171 -0.37 4.66 -2.58
CA ASP A 171 -0.18 5.05 -3.99
C ASP A 171 0.00 6.57 -4.19
N GLY A 172 -0.63 7.42 -3.38
CA GLY A 172 -0.42 8.87 -3.42
C GLY A 172 1.05 9.32 -3.29
N LEU A 173 1.93 8.50 -2.70
CA LEU A 173 3.38 8.67 -2.79
C LEU A 173 3.96 7.91 -3.99
N TRP A 174 3.64 6.62 -4.11
CA TRP A 174 4.31 5.70 -5.03
C TRP A 174 4.00 5.91 -6.51
N ASP A 175 2.90 6.59 -6.83
CA ASP A 175 2.52 6.95 -8.20
C ASP A 175 3.45 8.02 -8.80
N VAL A 176 4.11 8.81 -7.95
CA VAL A 176 4.95 9.94 -8.38
C VAL A 176 6.39 9.87 -7.87
N VAL A 177 6.71 8.97 -6.94
CA VAL A 177 8.05 8.79 -6.37
C VAL A 177 8.49 7.34 -6.47
N SER A 178 9.65 7.11 -7.09
CA SER A 178 10.25 5.76 -7.14
C SER A 178 10.77 5.31 -5.77
N ASN A 179 10.90 3.99 -5.59
CA ASN A 179 11.44 3.40 -4.37
C ASN A 179 12.82 3.99 -4.02
N GLU A 180 13.69 4.14 -5.01
CA GLU A 180 15.06 4.65 -4.87
C GLU A 180 15.07 6.11 -4.44
N VAL A 181 14.22 6.95 -5.05
CA VAL A 181 14.11 8.37 -4.71
C VAL A 181 13.58 8.52 -3.28
N ALA A 182 12.52 7.80 -2.91
CA ALA A 182 11.97 7.84 -1.56
C ALA A 182 13.03 7.43 -0.52
N CYS A 183 13.73 6.32 -0.74
CA CYS A 183 14.81 5.87 0.15
C CYS A 183 15.97 6.87 0.21
N HIS A 184 16.35 7.49 -0.90
CA HIS A 184 17.40 8.51 -0.91
C HIS A 184 17.04 9.74 -0.06
N VAL A 185 15.79 10.21 -0.17
CA VAL A 185 15.28 11.34 0.62
C VAL A 185 15.27 10.99 2.10
N VAL A 186 14.73 9.83 2.48
CA VAL A 186 14.71 9.38 3.89
C VAL A 186 16.13 9.27 4.45
N ARG A 187 17.08 8.66 3.73
CA ARG A 187 18.51 8.60 4.15
C ARG A 187 19.10 9.98 4.40
N SER A 188 18.83 10.92 3.50
CA SER A 188 19.33 12.28 3.61
C SER A 188 18.78 12.98 4.85
N CYS A 189 17.49 12.78 5.15
CA CYS A 189 16.84 13.32 6.35
C CYS A 189 17.39 12.70 7.64
N VAL A 190 17.51 11.36 7.70
CA VAL A 190 18.03 10.66 8.90
C VAL A 190 19.48 11.06 9.20
N ARG A 191 20.33 11.15 8.17
CA ARG A 191 21.74 11.61 8.33
C ARG A 191 21.84 13.06 8.79
N ARG A 192 20.94 13.94 8.35
CA ARG A 192 20.87 15.35 8.78
C ARG A 192 20.32 15.48 10.21
N GLY A 193 19.29 14.70 10.55
CA GLY A 193 18.72 14.63 11.90
C GLY A 193 19.70 14.12 12.95
N GLY A 194 20.60 13.20 12.58
CA GLY A 194 21.69 12.73 13.43
C GLY A 194 22.74 13.79 13.81
N ARG A 195 22.83 14.90 13.04
CA ARG A 195 23.66 16.08 13.40
C ARG A 195 22.87 17.17 14.15
N SER A 196 21.54 17.10 14.18
CA SER A 196 20.66 18.18 14.64
C SER A 196 19.83 17.85 15.89
N MET A 197 20.25 16.88 16.70
CA MET A 197 19.75 16.68 18.08
C MET A 197 20.82 16.88 19.17
N ARG A 198 22.02 17.35 18.82
CA ARG A 198 23.01 17.81 19.80
C ARG A 198 23.07 19.33 19.82
N ARG A 199 22.38 19.88 20.84
CA ARG A 199 22.37 21.28 21.30
C ARG A 199 21.85 22.32 20.29
N GLY A 200 20.64 22.80 20.55
CA GLY A 200 20.23 24.13 20.15
C GLY A 200 21.19 25.17 20.71
N GLY A 201 22.05 25.69 19.84
CA GLY A 201 22.69 26.99 19.94
C GLY A 201 22.54 27.64 18.57
N HIS A 202 21.75 28.70 18.50
CA HIS A 202 21.66 29.58 17.32
C HIS A 202 23.07 30.07 16.94
N PRO A 203 23.37 30.18 15.64
CA PRO A 203 22.96 31.35 14.82
C PRO A 203 22.40 30.92 13.45
N ALA A 204 21.30 31.49 12.97
CA ALA A 204 21.19 32.77 12.27
C ALA A 204 22.00 32.81 10.97
N ASP A 205 21.22 32.79 9.88
CA ASP A 205 21.48 33.40 8.57
C ASP A 205 22.44 32.70 7.59
N GLN A 206 21.86 32.03 6.59
CA GLN A 206 22.19 32.16 5.16
C GLN A 206 21.37 31.15 4.33
N ALA A 207 20.27 31.64 3.74
CA ALA A 207 19.56 30.96 2.66
C ALA A 207 19.55 31.90 1.46
N GLY A 208 20.40 31.60 0.46
CA GLY A 208 20.44 32.29 -0.82
C GLY A 208 20.60 31.27 -1.94
N ASP A 209 19.60 31.25 -2.82
CA ASP A 209 19.58 30.75 -4.19
C ASP A 209 20.00 29.32 -4.53
N SER A 210 19.00 28.50 -4.89
CA SER A 210 18.98 27.77 -6.18
C SER A 210 17.67 26.97 -6.33
N ALA A 211 16.57 27.65 -6.70
CA ALA A 211 15.28 26.98 -7.02
C ALA A 211 14.56 27.58 -8.25
N ALA A 212 15.24 28.36 -9.10
CA ALA A 212 14.58 29.07 -10.19
C ALA A 212 14.77 28.47 -11.61
N GLU A 213 15.63 27.46 -11.83
CA GLU A 213 16.01 27.07 -13.20
C GLU A 213 15.36 25.81 -13.79
N LEU A 214 14.51 25.07 -13.05
CA LEU A 214 13.84 23.88 -13.59
C LEU A 214 12.43 24.14 -14.16
N GLY A 215 11.90 25.36 -13.98
CA GLY A 215 10.53 25.73 -14.36
C GLY A 215 10.30 26.14 -15.82
N GLN A 216 11.34 26.28 -16.65
CA GLN A 216 11.19 26.83 -18.02
C GLN A 216 11.46 25.85 -19.17
N ARG A 217 11.79 24.58 -18.89
CA ARG A 217 12.02 23.57 -19.96
C ARG A 217 10.83 22.68 -20.30
N GLN A 218 9.71 22.75 -19.58
CA GLN A 218 8.53 21.89 -19.84
C GLN A 218 7.34 22.56 -20.53
N ARG A 219 7.45 23.83 -20.95
CA ARG A 219 6.41 24.52 -21.75
C ARG A 219 6.66 24.53 -23.27
N ARG A 220 7.47 23.62 -23.81
CA ARG A 220 7.74 23.49 -25.26
C ARG A 220 7.51 22.09 -25.86
N ARG A 221 6.75 21.20 -25.20
CA ARG A 221 6.35 19.90 -25.79
C ARG A 221 4.85 19.61 -25.67
N ARG A 222 4.02 20.60 -26.03
CA ARG A 222 2.62 20.37 -26.41
C ARG A 222 2.41 20.97 -27.80
N GLN A 223 2.56 20.15 -28.83
CA GLN A 223 1.89 20.34 -30.11
C GLN A 223 1.11 19.06 -30.43
N PRO A 224 -0.11 19.15 -30.99
CA PRO A 224 -0.90 17.98 -31.36
C PRO A 224 -0.33 17.31 -32.63
N GLN A 225 -0.28 15.99 -32.66
CA GLN A 225 0.01 15.22 -33.89
C GLN A 225 -1.22 15.24 -34.82
N GLU A 226 -0.99 15.55 -36.09
CA GLU A 226 -1.94 15.43 -37.20
C GLU A 226 -2.26 13.95 -37.50
N ALA A 227 -3.50 13.69 -37.89
CA ALA A 227 -4.01 12.38 -38.30
C ALA A 227 -3.54 12.00 -39.73
N PRO A 228 -3.34 10.71 -40.04
CA PRO A 228 -2.96 10.27 -41.38
C PRO A 228 -4.15 10.30 -42.36
N PRO A 229 -3.90 10.42 -43.68
CA PRO A 229 -4.96 10.54 -44.67
C PRO A 229 -5.69 9.23 -44.94
N GLU A 230 -7.01 9.34 -45.15
CA GLU A 230 -7.85 8.27 -45.69
C GLU A 230 -7.41 7.90 -47.10
N ILE A 231 -7.29 6.60 -47.37
CA ILE A 231 -7.10 6.04 -48.71
C ILE A 231 -8.43 5.40 -49.12
N LEU A 232 -8.94 5.87 -50.26
CA LEU A 232 -10.05 5.33 -51.04
C LEU A 232 -9.86 3.85 -51.42
#